data_AF-A0A352TBL7-F1
#
_entry.id   AF-A0A352TBL7-F1
#
_cell.length_a   1.000
_cell.length_b   1.000
_cell.length_c   1.000
_cell.angle_alpha   90.00
_cell.angle_beta   90.00
_cell.angle_gamma   90.00
#
_symmetry.space_group_name_H-M   'P 1'
#
loop_
_entity.id
_entity.type
_entity.pdbx_description
1 polymer ?
#
loop_
_entity_poly.entity_id
_entity_poly.type
_entity_poly.pdbx_seq_one_letter_code
_entity_poly.pdbx_strand_id
1 'polypeptide(L)' 'MKKFIALLAVLLVGAGICFAADPAEGYWISYDEKTNEATAGWRIWVENGVLKGEILS' A
#
# COMPACT_ATOMS: atom_id res chain seq x y z
N MET A 1 -19.73 -32.01 8.02
CA MET A 1 -19.31 -31.48 6.70
C MET A 1 -19.68 -30.01 6.49
N LYS A 2 -20.95 -29.60 6.69
CA LYS A 2 -21.39 -28.19 6.52
C LYS A 2 -20.56 -27.15 7.31
N LYS A 3 -20.15 -27.49 8.54
CA LYS A 3 -19.34 -26.61 9.40
C LYS A 3 -17.92 -26.35 8.85
N PHE A 4 -17.30 -27.37 8.26
CA PHE A 4 -15.97 -27.23 7.64
C PHE A 4 -16.03 -26.41 6.36
N ILE A 5 -17.09 -26.56 5.57
CA ILE A 5 -17.34 -25.75 4.37
C ILE A 5 -17.53 -24.27 4.74
N ALA A 6 -18.30 -24.00 5.80
CA ALA A 6 -18.47 -22.64 6.30
C ALA A 6 -17.16 -22.03 6.81
N LEU A 7 -16.34 -22.81 7.51
CA LEU A 7 -15.04 -22.35 8.00
C LEU A 7 -14.08 -22.02 6.85
N LEU A 8 -14.04 -22.87 5.81
CA LEU A 8 -13.21 -22.66 4.62
C LEU A 8 -13.65 -21.41 3.84
N ALA A 9 -14.97 -21.18 3.72
CA ALA A 9 -15.52 -19.99 3.08
C ALA A 9 -15.13 -18.70 3.81
N VAL A 10 -15.18 -18.70 5.15
CA VAL A 10 -14.75 -17.55 5.97
C VAL A 10 -13.25 -17.29 5.80
N LEU A 11 -12.43 -18.33 5.76
CA LEU A 11 -10.98 -18.21 5.59
C LEU A 11 -10.61 -17.62 4.22
N LEU A 12 -11.30 -18.06 3.15
CA LEU A 12 -11.11 -17.58 1.78
C LEU A 12 -11.49 -16.10 1.63
N VAL A 13 -12.60 -15.68 2.24
CA VAL A 13 -13.04 -14.27 2.21
C VAL A 13 -12.11 -13.39 3.06
N GLY A 14 -11.69 -13.87 4.23
CA GLY A 14 -10.78 -13.13 5.11
C GLY A 14 -9.40 -12.88 4.49
N ALA A 15 -8.86 -13.86 3.76
CA ALA A 15 -7.57 -13.72 3.08
C ALA A 15 -7.57 -12.65 1.96
N GLY A 16 -8.72 -12.40 1.33
CA GLY A 16 -8.83 -11.41 0.25
C GLY A 16 -8.83 -9.94 0.71
N ILE A 17 -9.08 -9.68 2.00
CA ILE A 17 -9.22 -8.31 2.54
C ILE A 17 -7.89 -7.80 3.11
N CYS A 18 -6.91 -8.69 3.36
CA CYS A 18 -5.64 -8.32 4.00
C CYS A 18 -4.57 -7.75 3.04
N PHE A 19 -4.84 -7.72 1.73
CA PHE A 19 -3.91 -7.18 0.74
C PHE A 19 -4.35 -5.78 0.27
N ALA A 20 -4.48 -4.85 1.22
CA ALA A 20 -4.49 -3.44 0.85
C ALA A 20 -3.06 -3.08 0.45
N ALA A 21 -2.78 -3.07 -0.86
CA ALA A 21 -1.54 -2.50 -1.35
C ALA A 21 -1.48 -1.04 -0.90
N ASP A 22 -0.31 -0.60 -0.44
CA ASP A 22 -0.10 0.81 -0.13
C ASP A 22 -0.50 1.67 -1.34
N PRO A 23 -1.29 2.73 -1.15
CA PRO A 23 -1.74 3.55 -2.27
C PRO A 23 -0.53 4.17 -2.97
N ALA A 24 -0.47 4.14 -4.30
CA ALA A 24 0.65 4.76 -5.01
C ALA A 24 0.62 6.31 -4.85
N GLU A 25 -0.56 6.90 -4.79
CA GLU A 25 -0.77 8.34 -4.61
C GLU A 25 -0.76 8.73 -3.13
N GLY A 26 -0.39 9.99 -2.84
CA GLY A 26 -0.38 10.53 -1.48
C GLY A 26 0.90 11.27 -1.14
N TYR A 27 1.13 11.45 0.15
CA TYR A 27 2.35 12.04 0.69
C TYR A 27 3.25 10.96 1.26
N TRP A 28 4.52 10.98 0.89
CA TRP A 28 5.50 9.95 1.20
C TRP A 28 6.78 10.55 1.76
N ILE A 29 7.50 9.79 2.57
CA ILE A 29 8.85 10.13 3.03
C ILE A 29 9.78 9.04 2.52
N SER A 30 10.83 9.41 1.79
CA SER A 30 11.90 8.47 1.45
C SER A 30 12.88 8.34 2.61
N TYR A 31 13.37 7.13 2.84
CA TYR A 31 14.35 6.81 3.88
C TYR A 31 15.59 6.19 3.25
N ASP A 32 16.77 6.53 3.77
CA ASP A 32 17.98 5.79 3.50
C ASP A 32 17.96 4.49 4.32
N GLU A 33 17.97 3.34 3.66
CA GLU A 33 17.82 2.04 4.33
C GLU A 33 18.99 1.68 5.27
N LYS A 34 20.17 2.28 5.09
CA LYS A 34 21.36 1.96 5.89
C LYS A 34 21.41 2.75 7.18
N THR A 35 21.01 4.02 7.11
CA THR A 35 21.04 4.97 8.24
C THR A 35 19.68 5.12 8.90
N ASN A 36 18.60 4.71 8.22
CA ASN A 36 17.22 4.90 8.61
C ASN A 36 16.83 6.39 8.77
N GLU A 37 17.55 7.28 8.07
CA GLU A 37 17.29 8.72 8.07
C GLU A 37 16.36 9.10 6.91
N ALA A 38 15.48 10.07 7.15
CA ALA A 38 14.59 10.62 6.12
C ALA A 38 15.40 11.46 5.13
N THR A 39 15.18 11.25 3.83
CA THR A 39 15.96 11.87 2.75
C THR A 39 15.17 12.85 1.89
N ALA A 40 13.86 12.67 1.75
CA ALA A 40 12.99 13.61 1.04
C ALA A 40 11.51 13.40 1.40
N GLY A 41 10.75 14.49 1.37
CA GLY A 41 9.29 14.46 1.39
C GLY A 41 8.74 14.53 -0.03
N TRP A 42 7.77 13.67 -0.37
CA TRP A 42 7.20 13.56 -1.71
C TRP A 42 5.70 13.80 -1.71
N ARG A 43 5.20 14.40 -2.79
CA ARG A 43 3.81 14.32 -3.21
C ARG A 43 3.73 13.46 -4.45
N ILE A 44 2.91 12.41 -4.44
CA ILE A 44 2.67 11.52 -5.59
C ILE A 44 1.19 11.60 -5.98
N TRP A 45 0.91 11.75 -7.28
CA TRP A 45 -0.46 11.85 -7.80
C TRP A 45 -0.55 11.30 -9.24
N VAL A 46 -1.75 10.95 -9.68
CA VAL A 46 -2.01 10.60 -11.09
C VAL A 46 -2.53 11.83 -11.84
N GLU A 47 -1.92 12.10 -13.00
CA GLU A 47 -2.40 13.09 -13.95
C GLU A 47 -2.45 12.48 -15.35
N ASN A 48 -3.64 12.47 -15.97
CA ASN A 48 -3.89 11.86 -17.28
C ASN A 48 -3.44 10.39 -17.37
N GLY A 49 -3.64 9.61 -16.31
CA GLY A 49 -3.25 8.20 -16.24
C GLY A 49 -1.76 7.97 -16.03
N VAL A 50 -0.96 9.03 -15.83
CA VAL A 50 0.48 8.94 -15.55
C VAL A 50 0.73 9.26 -14.08
N LEU A 51 1.45 8.38 -13.39
CA LEU A 51 1.91 8.63 -12.02
C LEU A 51 3.04 9.66 -12.03
N LYS A 52 2.88 10.74 -11.27
CA LYS A 52 3.83 11.84 -11.14
C LYS A 52 4.23 12.03 -9.68
N GLY A 53 5.42 12.58 -9.46
CA GLY A 53 5.94 12.89 -8.13
C GLY A 53 6.72 14.20 -8.09
N GLU A 54 6.63 14.92 -6.98
CA GLU A 54 7.38 16.14 -6.68
C GLU A 54 8.00 16.05 -5.28
N ILE A 55 9.25 16.50 -5.14
CA ILE A 55 9.94 16.64 -3.85
C ILE A 55 9.52 17.97 -3.22
N LEU A 56 9.09 17.91 -1.95
CA LEU A 56 8.61 19.07 -1.20
C LEU A 56 9.61 19.59 -0.14
N SER A 57 10.53 18.74 0.32
CA SER A 57 11.51 19.04 1.37
C SER A 57 12.75 18.19 1.22
#